data_AF-A0A976P704-F1
#
_entry.id   AF-A0A976P704-F1
#
_cell.length_a   1.000
_cell.length_b   1.000
_cell.length_c   1.000
_cell.angle_alpha   90.00
_cell.angle_beta   90.00
_cell.angle_gamma   90.00
#
_symmetry.space_group_name_H-M   'P 1'
#
loop_
_entity.id
_entity.type
_entity.pdbx_description
1 polymer ?
#
loop_
_entity_poly.entity_id
_entity_poly.type
_entity_poly.pdbx_seq_one_letter_code
_entity_poly.pdbx_strand_id
1 'polypeptide(L)'
;MQDSRACLAETLAALSAIDPASVDEGGDAPITLTLLNDLIFDMTRDQYIWDRALLQFHFHLITAYAILHHHGVELSKADYMPHMFAYVRQVPDRQG
;
A
#
# COMPACT_ATOMS: atom_id res chain seq x y z
N MET A 1 17.91 7.43 -8.18
CA MET A 1 18.06 6.12 -7.48
C MET A 1 18.32 6.31 -5.99
N GLN A 2 19.31 7.11 -5.59
CA GLN A 2 19.62 7.33 -4.17
C GLN A 2 18.49 8.06 -3.44
N ASP A 3 17.92 9.10 -4.06
CA ASP A 3 16.80 9.87 -3.50
C ASP A 3 15.53 9.03 -3.28
N SER A 4 15.19 8.15 -4.23
CA SER A 4 14.03 7.26 -4.11
C SER A 4 14.19 6.24 -2.99
N ARG A 5 15.40 5.69 -2.80
CA ARG A 5 15.70 4.77 -1.69
C ARG A 5 15.71 5.48 -0.34
N ALA A 6 16.21 6.72 -0.29
CA ALA A 6 16.16 7.54 0.92
C ALA A 6 14.72 7.85 1.34
N CYS A 7 13.89 8.30 0.39
CA CYS A 7 12.46 8.54 0.63
C CYS A 7 11.72 7.30 1.15
N LEU A 8 12.00 6.11 0.58
CA LEU A 8 11.44 4.85 1.08
C LEU A 8 11.90 4.55 2.51
N ALA A 9 13.20 4.71 2.80
CA ALA A 9 13.74 4.46 4.13
C ALA A 9 13.14 5.40 5.19
N GLU A 10 13.03 6.70 4.88
CA GLU A 10 12.41 7.71 5.74
C GLU A 10 10.94 7.38 6.01
N THR A 11 10.19 7.01 4.98
CA THR A 11 8.77 6.63 5.12
C THR A 11 8.62 5.38 6.01
N LEU A 12 9.45 4.35 5.81
CA LEU A 12 9.43 3.14 6.63
C LEU A 12 9.79 3.42 8.10
N ALA A 13 10.77 4.29 8.33
CA ALA A 13 11.15 4.71 9.68
C ALA A 13 10.01 5.48 10.37
N ALA A 14 9.35 6.39 9.65
CA ALA A 14 8.19 7.12 10.16
C ALA A 14 7.04 6.17 10.52
N LEU A 15 6.71 5.22 9.64
CA LEU A 15 5.64 4.23 9.89
C LEU A 15 5.96 3.32 11.08
N SER A 16 7.22 2.93 11.24
CA SER A 16 7.66 2.04 12.33
C SER A 16 7.69 2.73 13.69
N ALA A 17 7.67 4.07 13.72
CA ALA A 17 7.62 4.86 14.94
C ALA A 17 6.17 5.09 15.44
N ILE A 18 5.15 4.74 14.64
CA ILE A 18 3.74 4.87 15.04
C ILE A 18 3.37 3.70 15.96
N ASP A 19 2.76 4.02 17.11
CA ASP A 19 2.13 3.02 17.96
C ASP A 19 0.86 2.50 17.28
N PRO A 20 0.75 1.18 16.98
CA PRO A 20 -0.47 0.63 16.40
C PRO A 20 -1.73 0.94 17.21
N ALA A 21 -1.62 1.03 18.54
CA ALA A 21 -2.76 1.34 19.40
C ALA A 21 -3.27 2.78 19.20
N SER A 22 -2.39 3.72 18.81
CA SER A 22 -2.77 5.12 18.61
C SER A 22 -3.51 5.35 17.28
N VAL A 23 -3.50 4.39 16.37
CA VAL A 23 -4.13 4.54 15.06
C VAL A 23 -5.65 4.72 15.20
N ASP A 24 -6.27 4.02 16.15
CA ASP A 24 -7.73 4.05 16.36
C ASP A 24 -8.20 5.13 17.35
N GLU A 25 -7.28 5.84 18.01
CA GLU A 25 -7.61 6.86 19.03
C GLU A 25 -8.29 8.12 18.47
N GLY A 26 -8.28 8.32 17.15
CA GLY A 26 -8.79 9.54 16.49
C GLY A 26 -10.32 9.70 16.46
N GLY A 27 -11.09 8.74 16.98
CA GLY A 27 -12.55 8.78 17.00
C GLY A 27 -13.21 8.87 15.61
N ASP A 28 -14.48 9.28 15.57
CA ASP A 28 -15.32 9.33 14.36
C ASP A 28 -15.24 10.65 13.59
N ALA A 29 -14.26 11.51 13.88
CA ALA A 29 -14.09 12.77 13.17
C ALA A 29 -13.82 12.51 11.67
N PRO A 30 -14.45 13.26 10.76
CA PRO A 30 -14.22 13.09 9.33
C PRO A 30 -12.78 13.51 8.96
N ILE A 31 -12.21 12.78 8.01
CA ILE A 31 -10.96 13.12 7.35
C ILE A 31 -11.29 14.07 6.19
N THR A 32 -10.92 15.33 6.35
CA THR A 32 -11.08 16.36 5.32
C THR A 32 -9.84 16.44 4.43
N LEU A 33 -10.02 16.24 3.13
CA LEU A 33 -8.99 16.42 2.11
C LEU A 33 -9.38 17.57 1.19
N THR A 34 -8.52 18.58 1.07
CA THR A 34 -8.65 19.62 0.05
C THR A 34 -7.86 19.21 -1.18
N LEU A 35 -8.56 19.08 -2.31
CA LEU A 35 -7.99 18.74 -3.60
C LEU A 35 -7.80 20.00 -4.45
N LEU A 36 -7.24 19.82 -5.64
CA LEU A 36 -7.16 20.87 -6.66
C LEU A 36 -8.54 21.45 -6.97
N ASN A 37 -8.58 22.76 -7.26
CA ASN A 37 -9.79 23.50 -7.63
C ASN A 37 -10.86 23.57 -6.51
N ASP A 38 -10.43 23.71 -5.26
CA ASP A 38 -11.29 23.86 -4.09
C ASP A 38 -12.29 22.71 -3.86
N LEU A 39 -12.04 21.54 -4.46
CA LEU A 39 -12.84 20.34 -4.21
C LEU A 39 -12.47 19.76 -2.85
N ILE A 40 -13.46 19.56 -1.98
CA ILE A 40 -13.27 19.01 -0.64
C ILE A 40 -13.90 17.63 -0.57
N PHE A 41 -13.14 16.66 -0.06
CA PHE A 41 -13.66 15.36 0.37
C PHE A 41 -13.71 15.32 1.89
N ASP A 42 -14.91 15.18 2.44
CA ASP A 42 -15.11 14.82 3.85
C ASP A 42 -15.48 13.34 3.91
N MET A 43 -14.61 12.55 4.53
CA MET A 43 -14.71 11.10 4.49
C MET A 43 -14.67 10.54 5.90
N THR A 44 -15.41 9.46 6.16
CA THR A 44 -15.12 8.65 7.35
C THR A 44 -13.75 8.00 7.19
N ARG A 45 -13.17 7.53 8.30
CA ARG A 45 -11.91 6.78 8.29
C ARG A 45 -11.93 5.60 7.33
N ASP A 46 -12.99 4.80 7.37
CA ASP A 46 -13.12 3.63 6.50
C ASP A 46 -13.20 4.02 5.03
N GLN A 47 -13.99 5.05 4.69
CA GLN A 47 -14.07 5.56 3.32
C GLN A 47 -12.70 6.06 2.85
N TYR A 48 -11.97 6.80 3.70
CA TYR A 48 -10.63 7.26 3.37
C TYR A 48 -9.68 6.08 3.12
N ILE A 49 -9.69 5.04 3.96
CA ILE A 49 -8.81 3.88 3.79
C ILE A 49 -9.16 3.13 2.51
N TRP A 50 -10.42 2.69 2.38
CA TRP A 50 -10.83 1.75 1.33
C TRP A 50 -11.00 2.43 -0.03
N ASP A 51 -11.64 3.61 -0.08
CA ASP A 51 -11.99 4.26 -1.34
C ASP A 51 -10.90 5.22 -1.83
N ARG A 52 -9.92 5.57 -0.98
CA ARG A 52 -8.85 6.51 -1.35
C ARG A 52 -7.46 5.95 -1.13
N ALA A 53 -7.02 5.82 0.11
CA ALA A 53 -5.63 5.53 0.45
C ALA A 53 -5.17 4.22 -0.18
N LEU A 54 -5.95 3.15 -0.01
CA LEU A 54 -5.61 1.82 -0.52
C LEU A 54 -5.57 1.79 -2.05
N LEU A 55 -6.54 2.42 -2.71
CA LEU A 55 -6.62 2.47 -4.17
C LEU A 55 -5.48 3.31 -4.78
N GLN A 56 -5.19 4.49 -4.21
CA GLN A 56 -4.08 5.34 -4.66
C GLN A 56 -2.73 4.65 -4.49
N PHE A 57 -2.51 4.01 -3.33
CA PHE A 57 -1.29 3.26 -3.07
C PHE A 57 -1.06 2.15 -4.11
N HIS A 58 -2.08 1.31 -4.36
CA HIS A 58 -1.96 0.20 -5.29
C HIS A 58 -1.86 0.66 -6.74
N PHE A 59 -2.53 1.75 -7.13
CA PHE A 59 -2.39 2.36 -8.44
C PHE A 59 -0.93 2.72 -8.73
N HIS A 60 -0.27 3.42 -7.81
CA HIS A 60 1.14 3.78 -7.99
C HIS A 60 2.09 2.58 -7.92
N LEU A 61 1.84 1.64 -7.00
CA LEU A 61 2.68 0.44 -6.84
C LEU A 61 2.68 -0.43 -8.10
N ILE A 62 1.51 -0.73 -8.67
CA ILE A 62 1.42 -1.54 -9.89
C ILE A 62 2.00 -0.80 -11.10
N THR A 63 1.82 0.52 -11.19
CA THR A 63 2.44 1.32 -12.25
C THR A 63 3.97 1.26 -12.19
N ALA A 64 4.57 1.40 -11.00
CA ALA A 64 6.02 1.27 -10.84
C ALA A 64 6.51 -0.14 -11.22
N TYR A 65 5.83 -1.19 -10.75
CA TYR A 65 6.10 -2.58 -11.15
C TYR A 65 6.05 -2.74 -12.66
N ALA A 66 4.99 -2.25 -13.32
CA ALA A 66 4.79 -2.40 -14.75
C ALA A 66 5.88 -1.70 -15.58
N ILE A 67 6.29 -0.49 -15.18
CA ILE A 67 7.39 0.24 -15.83
C ILE A 67 8.70 -0.55 -15.71
N LEU A 68 9.06 -1.00 -14.51
CA LEU A 68 10.30 -1.75 -14.29
C LEU A 68 10.31 -3.08 -15.05
N HIS A 69 9.19 -3.81 -15.02
CA HIS A 69 9.03 -5.06 -15.76
C HIS A 69 9.13 -4.84 -17.27
N HIS A 70 8.50 -3.77 -17.80
CA HIS A 70 8.61 -3.40 -19.21
C HIS A 70 10.05 -3.10 -19.65
N HIS A 71 10.87 -2.54 -18.75
CA HIS A 71 12.29 -2.29 -18.98
C HIS A 71 13.21 -3.50 -18.72
N GLY A 72 12.64 -4.70 -18.54
CA GLY A 72 13.40 -5.94 -18.42
C GLY A 72 14.01 -6.17 -17.04
N VAL A 73 13.58 -5.45 -16.00
CA VAL A 73 13.92 -5.80 -14.62
C VAL A 73 13.23 -7.13 -14.28
N GLU A 74 13.98 -8.09 -13.73
CA GLU A 74 13.49 -9.40 -13.32
C GLU A 74 12.59 -9.29 -12.07
N LEU A 75 11.36 -8.82 -12.27
CA LEU A 75 10.30 -8.79 -11.27
C LEU A 75 9.22 -9.80 -11.65
N SER A 76 8.85 -10.63 -10.68
CA SER A 76 7.77 -11.60 -10.80
C SER A 76 6.49 -11.09 -10.13
N LYS A 77 5.38 -11.76 -10.41
CA LYS A 77 4.13 -11.53 -9.67
C LYS A 77 4.31 -11.76 -8.17
N ALA A 78 5.16 -12.69 -7.75
CA ALA A 78 5.43 -12.95 -6.34
C ALA A 78 6.11 -11.78 -5.63
N ASP A 79 6.93 -11.00 -6.34
CA ASP A 79 7.57 -9.79 -5.80
C ASP A 79 6.57 -8.65 -5.60
N TYR A 80 5.52 -8.59 -6.42
CA TYR A 80 4.45 -7.59 -6.29
C TYR A 80 3.48 -7.92 -5.15
N MET A 81 3.16 -9.21 -4.93
CA MET A 81 2.17 -9.64 -3.94
C MET A 81 2.73 -10.68 -2.94
N PRO A 82 3.80 -10.34 -2.18
CA PRO A 82 4.41 -11.26 -1.24
C PRO A 82 3.48 -11.66 -0.09
N HIS A 83 2.51 -10.81 0.26
CA HIS A 83 1.51 -11.12 1.29
C HIS A 83 0.67 -12.36 0.97
N MET A 84 0.54 -12.73 -0.31
CA MET A 84 -0.22 -13.90 -0.73
C MET A 84 0.41 -15.22 -0.26
N PHE A 85 1.71 -15.23 0.07
CA PHE A 85 2.38 -16.42 0.60
C PHE A 85 1.81 -16.89 1.94
N ALA A 86 1.19 -15.99 2.72
CA ALA A 86 0.52 -16.34 3.97
C ALA A 86 -0.68 -17.30 3.78
N TYR A 87 -1.23 -17.39 2.56
CA TYR A 87 -2.39 -18.23 2.25
C TYR A 87 -2.04 -19.53 1.51
N VAL A 88 -0.75 -19.81 1.29
CA VAL A 88 -0.32 -21.00 0.55
C VAL A 88 -0.60 -22.25 1.38
N ARG A 89 -1.30 -23.20 0.76
CA ARG A 89 -1.43 -24.58 1.23
C ARG A 89 -1.08 -25.52 0.09
N GLN A 90 -0.17 -26.46 0.34
CA GLN A 90 0.14 -27.52 -0.63
C GLN A 90 -0.99 -28.56 -0.65
N VAL A 91 -1.36 -29.03 -1.84
CA VAL A 91 -2.22 -30.22 -1.95
C VAL A 91 -1.37 -31.42 -1.51
N PRO A 92 -1.86 -32.28 -0.59
CA PRO A 92 -1.13 -33.50 -0.23
C PRO A 92 -0.86 -34.33 -1.48
N ASP A 93 0.35 -34.91 -1.56
CA ASP A 93 0.75 -35.74 -2.68
C ASP A 93 -0.32 -36.81 -2.93
N ARG A 94 -0.86 -36.86 -4.16
CA ARG A 94 -1.72 -37.98 -4.55
C ARG A 94 -0.80 -39.19 -4.71
N GLN A 95 -0.59 -39.93 -3.62
CA GLN A 95 -0.02 -41.27 -3.70
C GLN A 95 -0.93 -42.09 -4.62
N GLY A 96 -0.38 -42.50 -5.76
CA GLY A 96 -1.00 -43.43 -6.70
C GLY A 96 -0.93 -44.87 -6.23
#